data_AF-A0A7V5K304-F1
#
_entry.id   AF-A0A7V5K304-F1
#
_cell.length_a   1.000
_cell.length_b   1.000
_cell.length_c   1.000
_cell.angle_alpha   90.00
_cell.angle_beta   90.00
_cell.angle_gamma   90.00
#
_symmetry.space_group_name_H-M   'P 1'
#
loop_
_entity.id
_entity.type
_entity.pdbx_description
1 polymer ?
#
loop_
_entity_poly.entity_id
_entity_poly.type
_entity_poly.pdbx_seq_one_letter_code
_entity_poly.pdbx_strand_id
1 'polypeptide(L)'
;MASYIDLLLGRAYQSMPGEHYNAYRQRLADSGQQKLLHYEVSLMQERPWEYLRDKVFPSFARYLRDKSLDPETGQGVVVAVFMGTNCHLLRGEDFIEVFREMEGLNSTAYHFRVLRWLNL
;
A
#
# COMPACT_ATOMS: atom_id res chain seq x y z
N MET A 1 -12.12 14.16 -13.56
CA MET A 1 -11.82 13.73 -12.19
C MET A 1 -10.68 12.74 -12.31
N ALA A 2 -9.56 12.95 -11.60
CA ALA A 2 -8.49 11.97 -11.58
C ALA A 2 -9.05 10.65 -11.00
N SER A 3 -8.76 9.54 -11.65
CA SER A 3 -9.12 8.22 -11.12
C SER A 3 -8.37 8.02 -9.80
N TYR A 4 -8.92 7.26 -8.85
CA TYR A 4 -8.19 6.88 -7.63
C TYR A 4 -6.84 6.20 -7.98
N ILE A 5 -6.79 5.58 -9.16
CA ILE A 5 -5.60 4.96 -9.73
C ILE A 5 -4.55 6.03 -10.06
N ASP A 6 -4.94 7.15 -10.66
CA ASP A 6 -4.00 8.23 -10.99
C ASP A 6 -3.39 8.82 -9.71
N LEU A 7 -4.21 8.97 -8.66
CA LEU A 7 -3.74 9.42 -7.35
C LEU A 7 -2.78 8.40 -6.73
N LEU A 8 -3.14 7.12 -6.74
CA LEU A 8 -2.33 6.04 -6.19
C LEU A 8 -0.98 5.90 -6.92
N LEU A 9 -1.02 5.78 -8.25
CA LEU A 9 0.19 5.61 -9.06
C LEU A 9 1.04 6.87 -9.12
N GLY A 10 0.45 8.05 -9.00
CA GLY A 10 1.17 9.32 -8.89
C GLY A 10 2.03 9.45 -7.63
N ARG A 11 1.76 8.64 -6.60
CA ARG A 11 2.56 8.56 -5.36
C ARG A 11 3.66 7.50 -5.43
N ALA A 12 3.75 6.73 -6.51
CA ALA A 12 4.79 5.71 -6.65
C ALA A 12 6.17 6.37 -6.83
N TYR A 13 7.13 6.02 -5.97
CA TYR A 13 8.50 6.52 -6.07
C TYR A 13 9.31 5.75 -7.13
N GLN A 14 8.85 4.55 -7.51
CA GLN A 14 9.48 3.72 -8.52
C GLN A 14 8.42 2.87 -9.23
N SER A 15 8.60 2.70 -10.54
CA SER A 15 7.77 1.80 -11.35
C SER A 15 8.68 0.90 -12.19
N MET A 16 8.28 -0.35 -12.40
CA MET A 16 9.02 -1.32 -13.20
C MET A 16 8.09 -2.36 -13.83
N PRO A 17 8.52 -3.08 -14.88
CA PRO A 17 7.84 -4.29 -15.32
C PRO A 17 7.70 -5.28 -14.15
N GLY A 18 6.53 -5.89 -14.00
CA GLY A 18 6.23 -6.81 -12.89
C GLY A 18 7.17 -8.02 -12.86
N GLU A 19 7.62 -8.49 -14.02
CA GLU A 19 8.62 -9.57 -14.14
C GLU A 19 9.97 -9.22 -13.49
N HIS A 20 10.30 -7.94 -13.37
CA HIS A 20 11.54 -7.49 -12.72
C HIS A 20 11.41 -7.37 -11.20
N TYR A 21 10.20 -7.43 -10.64
CA TYR A 21 9.98 -7.24 -9.20
C TYR A 21 10.72 -8.28 -8.35
N ASN A 22 10.69 -9.55 -8.75
CA ASN A 22 11.38 -10.61 -8.01
C ASN A 22 12.90 -10.40 -8.01
N ALA A 23 13.48 -9.99 -9.13
CA ALA A 23 14.90 -9.65 -9.20
C ALA A 23 15.24 -8.42 -8.33
N TYR A 24 14.35 -7.42 -8.31
CA TYR A 24 14.48 -6.27 -7.41
C TYR A 24 14.45 -6.69 -5.93
N ARG A 25 13.50 -7.55 -5.54
CA ARG A 25 13.41 -8.11 -4.17
C ARG A 25 14.67 -8.86 -3.77
N GLN A 26 15.21 -9.69 -4.67
CA GLN A 26 16.43 -10.44 -4.40
C GLN A 26 17.62 -9.49 -4.18
N ARG A 27 17.80 -8.49 -5.04
CA ARG A 27 18.90 -7.52 -4.89
C ARG A 27 18.81 -6.72 -3.58
N LEU A 28 17.61 -6.37 -3.13
CA LEU A 28 17.41 -5.71 -1.83
C LEU A 28 17.74 -6.63 -0.65
N ALA A 29 17.41 -7.91 -0.76
CA ALA A 29 17.78 -8.89 0.26
C ALA A 29 19.31 -9.04 0.32
N ASP A 30 19.97 -9.10 -0.83
CA ASP A 30 21.43 -9.26 -0.94
C ASP A 30 22.21 -8.01 -0.51
N SER A 31 21.62 -6.81 -0.62
CA SER A 31 22.25 -5.56 -0.21
C SER A 31 22.26 -5.32 1.31
N GLY A 32 21.65 -6.21 2.09
CA GLY A 32 21.54 -6.05 3.55
C GLY A 32 20.54 -4.97 3.98
N GLN A 33 19.75 -4.41 3.06
CA GLN A 33 18.59 -3.54 3.37
C GLN A 33 17.38 -4.34 3.92
N GLN A 34 17.65 -5.44 4.62
CA GLN A 34 16.74 -6.48 5.11
C GLN A 34 15.57 -6.01 6.00
N LYS A 35 15.47 -4.71 6.33
CA LYS A 35 14.46 -4.21 7.27
C LYS A 35 13.14 -3.77 6.63
N LEU A 36 13.08 -3.54 5.31
CA LEU A 36 11.83 -3.13 4.68
C LEU A 36 10.93 -4.34 4.42
N LEU A 37 9.74 -4.32 5.00
CA LEU A 37 8.70 -5.30 4.68
C LEU A 37 8.05 -4.91 3.35
N HIS A 38 7.62 -5.92 2.60
CA HIS A 38 6.90 -5.68 1.35
C HIS A 38 5.50 -6.25 1.45
N TYR A 39 4.53 -5.43 1.06
CA TYR A 39 3.12 -5.80 0.99
C TYR A 39 2.67 -5.72 -0.47
N GLU A 40 2.26 -6.85 -1.04
CA GLU A 40 1.91 -6.96 -2.45
C GLU A 40 0.40 -6.78 -2.64
N VAL A 41 0.03 -5.92 -3.58
CA VAL A 41 -1.36 -5.59 -3.90
C VAL A 41 -1.59 -5.81 -5.38
N SER A 42 -2.45 -6.76 -5.74
CA SER A 42 -2.86 -6.96 -7.14
C SER A 42 -4.12 -6.16 -7.45
N LEU A 43 -3.97 -5.13 -8.29
CA LEU A 43 -5.09 -4.35 -8.84
C LEU A 43 -5.39 -4.80 -10.26
N MET A 44 -6.52 -5.49 -10.41
CA MET A 44 -7.11 -5.71 -11.74
C MET A 44 -7.73 -4.38 -12.19
N GLN A 45 -7.54 -4.00 -13.46
CA GLN A 45 -7.94 -2.69 -14.01
C GLN A 45 -9.43 -2.34 -13.79
N GLU A 46 -10.28 -3.34 -13.61
CA GLU A 46 -11.72 -3.18 -13.46
C GLU A 46 -12.19 -3.01 -12.01
N ARG A 47 -11.29 -3.11 -11.02
CA ARG A 47 -11.72 -3.01 -9.62
C ARG A 47 -11.98 -1.55 -9.26
N PRO A 48 -13.14 -1.23 -8.67
CA PRO A 48 -13.44 0.13 -8.27
C PRO A 48 -12.75 0.47 -6.94
N TRP A 49 -12.76 1.76 -6.56
CA TRP A 49 -12.14 2.25 -5.33
C TRP A 49 -12.59 1.48 -4.08
N GLU A 50 -13.86 1.11 -4.02
CA GLU A 50 -14.48 0.38 -2.92
C GLU A 50 -13.77 -0.95 -2.63
N TYR A 51 -13.23 -1.61 -3.65
CA TYR A 51 -12.43 -2.81 -3.43
C TYR A 51 -11.17 -2.50 -2.62
N LEU A 52 -10.45 -1.43 -2.98
CA LEU A 52 -9.26 -1.01 -2.26
C LEU A 52 -9.63 -0.62 -0.82
N ARG A 53 -10.67 0.22 -0.68
CA ARG A 53 -11.19 0.73 0.59
C ARG A 53 -11.63 -0.37 1.56
N ASP A 54 -12.38 -1.37 1.06
CA ASP A 54 -13.08 -2.34 1.90
C ASP A 54 -12.34 -3.67 2.04
N LYS A 55 -11.34 -3.94 1.20
CA LYS A 55 -10.56 -5.19 1.25
C LYS A 55 -9.07 -4.95 1.47
N VAL A 56 -8.45 -4.08 0.68
CA VAL A 56 -6.99 -3.93 0.69
C VAL A 56 -6.50 -3.15 1.90
N PHE A 57 -7.06 -1.98 2.19
CA PHE A 57 -6.65 -1.18 3.36
C PHE A 57 -6.89 -1.88 4.71
N PRO A 58 -8.04 -2.53 4.95
CA PRO A 58 -8.22 -3.30 6.18
C PRO A 58 -7.21 -4.45 6.30
N SER A 59 -6.90 -5.13 5.20
CA SER A 59 -5.92 -6.22 5.19
C SER A 59 -4.50 -5.70 5.42
N PHE A 60 -4.17 -4.53 4.87
CA PHE A 60 -2.91 -3.85 5.10
C PHE A 60 -2.73 -3.45 6.57
N ALA A 61 -3.75 -2.86 7.19
CA ALA A 61 -3.72 -2.51 8.60
C ALA A 61 -3.50 -3.74 9.50
N ARG A 62 -4.18 -4.85 9.21
CA ARG A 62 -3.96 -6.12 9.92
C ARG A 62 -2.56 -6.68 9.69
N TYR A 63 -2.06 -6.64 8.46
CA TYR A 63 -0.70 -7.05 8.14
C TYR A 63 0.34 -6.25 8.95
N LEU A 64 0.19 -4.94 9.04
CA LEU A 64 1.07 -4.08 9.84
C LEU A 64 1.05 -4.50 11.31
N ARG A 65 -0.14 -4.68 11.89
CA ARG A 65 -0.30 -5.16 13.27
C ARG A 65 0.37 -6.52 13.49
N ASP A 66 0.18 -7.47 12.58
CA ASP A 66 0.74 -8.82 12.68
C ASP A 66 2.28 -8.84 12.54
N LYS A 67 2.85 -7.78 11.96
CA LYS A 67 4.29 -7.54 11.85
C LYS A 67 4.83 -6.62 12.94
N SER A 68 4.03 -6.31 13.97
CA SER A 68 4.38 -5.39 15.05
C SER A 68 4.77 -4.00 14.56
N LEU A 69 4.21 -3.56 13.43
CA LEU A 69 4.31 -2.21 12.90
C LEU A 69 3.05 -1.42 13.21
N ASP A 70 3.18 -0.10 13.23
CA ASP A 70 2.07 0.81 13.48
C ASP A 70 1.14 0.91 12.25
N PRO A 71 -0.13 0.44 12.36
CA PRO A 71 -1.09 0.47 11.27
C PRO A 71 -1.52 1.89 10.86
N GLU A 72 -1.28 2.89 11.70
CA GLU A 72 -1.68 4.28 11.42
C GLU A 72 -0.66 5.04 10.59
N THR A 73 0.61 4.61 10.62
CA THR A 73 1.70 5.30 9.94
C THR A 73 2.17 4.56 8.70
N GLY A 74 2.11 3.22 8.68
CA GLY A 74 2.60 2.42 7.55
C GLY A 74 4.12 2.45 7.35
N GLN A 75 4.86 2.99 8.33
CA GLN A 75 6.31 3.13 8.25
C GLN A 75 7.02 1.78 8.17
N GLY A 76 8.11 1.74 7.40
CA GLY A 76 8.95 0.55 7.25
C GLY A 76 8.39 -0.49 6.28
N VAL A 77 7.33 -0.15 5.54
CA VAL A 77 6.73 -1.03 4.52
C VAL A 77 6.78 -0.39 3.13
N VAL A 78 7.10 -1.21 2.15
CA VAL A 78 6.95 -0.91 0.72
C VAL A 78 5.69 -1.61 0.22
N VAL A 79 4.75 -0.85 -0.33
CA VAL A 79 3.55 -1.39 -0.96
C VAL A 79 3.82 -1.56 -2.46
N ALA A 80 3.85 -2.80 -2.91
CA ALA A 80 4.06 -3.16 -4.31
C ALA A 80 2.70 -3.37 -5.00
N VAL A 81 2.27 -2.35 -5.75
CA VAL A 81 0.99 -2.35 -6.46
C VAL A 81 1.20 -2.88 -7.88
N PHE A 82 0.65 -4.06 -8.16
CA PHE A 82 0.66 -4.67 -9.48
C PHE A 82 -0.57 -4.25 -10.26
N MET A 83 -0.37 -3.63 -11.41
CA MET A 83 -1.44 -3.22 -12.31
C MET A 83 -1.05 -3.56 -13.75
N GLY A 84 -1.81 -4.46 -14.37
CA GLY A 84 -1.47 -5.02 -15.68
C GLY A 84 -0.11 -5.73 -15.63
N THR A 85 0.83 -5.30 -16.47
CA THR A 85 2.19 -5.85 -16.56
C THR A 85 3.20 -5.08 -15.70
N ASN A 86 2.79 -4.04 -14.98
CA ASN A 86 3.69 -3.18 -14.21
C ASN A 86 3.52 -3.37 -12.70
N CYS A 87 4.61 -3.14 -11.98
CA CYS A 87 4.68 -3.04 -10.54
C CYS A 87 5.08 -1.60 -10.16
N HIS A 88 4.28 -0.98 -9.31
CA HIS A 88 4.48 0.37 -8.80
C HIS A 88 4.77 0.28 -7.30
N LEU A 89 5.89 0.85 -6.88
CA LEU A 89 6.33 0.82 -5.48
C LEU A 89 5.95 2.13 -4.81
N LEU A 90 5.20 2.02 -3.73
CA LEU A 90 4.84 3.12 -2.84
C LEU A 90 5.46 2.86 -1.47
N ARG A 91 5.73 3.94 -0.73
CA ARG A 91 5.96 3.81 0.70
C ARG A 91 4.63 3.58 1.40
N GLY A 92 4.62 2.86 2.52
CA GLY A 92 3.40 2.59 3.27
C GLY A 92 2.72 3.88 3.74
N GLU A 93 3.50 4.91 4.07
CA GLU A 93 2.99 6.24 4.43
C GLU A 93 2.21 6.85 3.26
N ASP A 94 2.79 6.84 2.06
CA ASP A 94 2.15 7.39 0.85
C ASP A 94 0.87 6.63 0.50
N PHE A 95 0.86 5.31 0.71
CA PHE A 95 -0.32 4.48 0.49
C PHE A 95 -1.48 4.85 1.43
N ILE A 96 -1.18 5.14 2.69
CA ILE A 96 -2.16 5.62 3.68
C ILE A 96 -2.66 7.02 3.33
N GLU A 97 -1.77 7.93 2.91
CA GLU A 97 -2.17 9.28 2.52
C GLU A 97 -3.16 9.27 1.34
N VAL A 98 -2.98 8.37 0.37
CA VAL A 98 -3.96 8.17 -0.72
C VAL A 98 -5.34 7.83 -0.17
N PHE A 99 -5.44 6.94 0.82
CA PHE A 99 -6.72 6.62 1.45
C PHE A 99 -7.34 7.81 2.15
N ARG A 100 -6.54 8.55 2.92
CA ARG A 100 -7.00 9.72 3.66
C ARG A 100 -7.49 10.82 2.71
N GLU A 101 -6.78 11.04 1.61
CA GLU A 101 -7.15 12.01 0.58
C GLU A 101 -8.46 11.60 -0.13
N MET A 102 -8.58 10.33 -0.52
CA MET A 102 -9.79 9.81 -1.18
C MET A 102 -11.04 9.84 -0.29
N GLU A 103 -10.88 9.56 1.02
CA GLU A 103 -12.00 9.54 1.97
C GLU A 103 -12.19 10.88 2.71
N GLY A 104 -11.36 11.90 2.43
CA GLY A 104 -11.41 13.20 3.10
C GLY A 104 -11.14 13.13 4.62
N LEU A 105 -10.26 12.22 5.06
CA LEU A 105 -10.01 11.93 6.47
C LEU A 105 -8.81 12.71 7.02
N ASN A 106 -9.03 13.40 8.15
CA ASN A 106 -7.94 13.84 9.00
C ASN A 106 -7.36 12.66 9.83
N SER A 107 -6.27 12.91 10.55
CA SER A 107 -5.57 11.87 11.32
C SER A 107 -6.47 11.20 12.37
N THR A 108 -7.31 11.98 13.06
CA THR A 108 -8.25 11.45 14.07
C THR A 108 -9.31 10.54 13.46
N ALA A 109 -9.88 10.92 12.31
CA ALA A 109 -10.86 10.11 11.62
C ALA A 109 -10.25 8.83 11.05
N TYR A 110 -8.98 8.91 10.60
CA TYR A 110 -8.22 7.74 10.17
C TYR A 110 -7.94 6.77 11.32
N HIS A 111 -7.54 7.27 12.50
CA HIS A 111 -7.36 6.47 13.71
C HIS A 111 -8.61 5.61 14.02
N PHE A 112 -9.80 6.21 14.06
CA PHE A 112 -11.04 5.47 14.29
C PHE A 112 -11.35 4.44 13.19
N ARG A 113 -10.97 4.73 11.94
CA ARG A 113 -11.12 3.78 10.83
C ARG A 113 -10.21 2.57 11.03
N VAL A 114 -8.95 2.79 11.40
CA VAL A 114 -7.98 1.73 11.72
C VAL A 114 -8.47 0.88 12.88
N LEU A 115 -8.89 1.48 13.99
CA LEU A 115 -9.43 0.74 15.14
C LEU A 115 -10.61 -0.15 14.72
N ARG A 116 -11.51 0.35 13.87
CA ARG A 116 -12.63 -0.45 13.36
C ARG A 116 -12.15 -1.64 12.54
N TRP A 117 -11.12 -1.51 11.71
CA TRP A 117 -10.59 -2.62 10.92
C TRP A 117 -9.89 -3.69 11.77
N LEU A 118 -9.27 -3.29 12.87
CA LEU A 118 -8.53 -4.20 13.74
C LEU A 118 -9.42 -4.98 14.72
N ASN A 119 -10.60 -4.44 15.02
CA ASN A 119 -11.60 -5.04 15.92
C ASN A 119 -12.68 -5.88 15.19
N LEU A 120 -12.57 -6.01 13.86
CA LEU A 120 -13.40 -6.85 13.00
C LEU A 120 -12.63 -8.11 12.57
#